data_AF-A0A8C4GVG9-F1
#
_entry.id   AF-A0A8C4GVG9-F1
#
_cell.length_a   1.000
_cell.length_b   1.000
_cell.length_c   1.000
_cell.angle_alpha   90.00
_cell.angle_beta   90.00
_cell.angle_gamma   90.00
#
_symmetry.space_group_name_H-M   'P 1'
#
loop_
_entity.id
_entity.type
_entity.pdbx_description
1 polymer ?
#
loop_
_entity_poly.entity_id
_entity_poly.type
_entity_poly.pdbx_seq_one_letter_code
_entity_poly.pdbx_strand_id
1 'polypeptide(L)'
;LTPLSVRDRRTFNVVILGLGFLFIFTAFTTCGNVEQTVVKSLENGTFSGSGYHSLGIIYGVFSFSNLLAPTVVAVIGAKMTMFMSGLLYSGYIAVFIIPSSWAFYLTSVLIGVGAAMLWTAQGHFLVENSEASTINRNTGMFWALLQCSMLFGNLYIYFDWNGRTEISGRQFRSVYCLSSCSETILQLLKAKTILLLSPCMAYSGLELSFYSGVYGTCIGATTQFGEAAKGLIGMSGIVVGIGEIVGGGLFGLLCKNNRFRRTSVVFLGMVVHFVAFYLIFLNLPDDAPVVFSTTTQKKPYLTPSVSIALLCSFLLGLGDSCFNTQLYSILGRVYAEQSTPAFAIFKFIQSVFAAVAFFYSGYLLLMWQLLLMIILGFTGTLCFFVVERMQNFSVDLQEY
;
A
#
# COMPACT_ATOMS: atom_id res chain seq x y z
N LEU A 1 36.51 -18.65 -9.34
CA LEU A 1 35.25 -18.29 -8.66
C LEU A 1 34.96 -19.36 -7.61
N THR A 2 35.11 -19.05 -6.32
CA THR A 2 34.70 -19.95 -5.23
C THR A 2 33.17 -20.02 -5.18
N PRO A 3 32.55 -21.20 -4.97
CA PRO A 3 31.12 -21.27 -4.75
C PRO A 3 30.75 -20.51 -3.46
N LEU A 4 29.78 -19.60 -3.55
CA LEU A 4 29.20 -18.91 -2.39
C LEU A 4 28.67 -19.94 -1.38
N SER A 5 28.82 -19.68 -0.07
CA SER A 5 28.25 -20.58 0.93
C SER A 5 26.73 -20.62 0.81
N VAL A 6 26.09 -21.68 1.30
CA VAL A 6 24.62 -21.83 1.25
C VAL A 6 23.92 -20.63 1.91
N ARG A 7 24.53 -20.06 2.97
CA ARG A 7 24.03 -18.89 3.70
C ARG A 7 24.13 -17.60 2.89
N ASP A 8 25.22 -17.42 2.16
CA ASP A 8 25.43 -16.26 1.28
C ASP A 8 24.51 -16.34 0.07
N ARG A 9 24.37 -17.54 -0.53
CA ARG A 9 23.47 -17.80 -1.66
C ARG A 9 22.00 -17.58 -1.30
N ARG A 10 21.56 -17.99 -0.10
CA ARG A 10 20.23 -17.65 0.47
C ARG A 10 20.05 -16.13 0.59
N THR A 11 21.03 -15.45 1.18
CA THR A 11 20.98 -13.99 1.37
C THR A 11 20.96 -13.24 0.02
N PHE A 12 21.74 -13.70 -0.96
CA PHE A 12 21.80 -13.17 -2.31
C PHE A 12 20.47 -13.33 -3.07
N ASN A 13 19.79 -14.47 -2.92
CA ASN A 13 18.46 -14.68 -3.49
C ASN A 13 17.43 -13.68 -2.92
N VAL A 14 17.53 -13.31 -1.63
CA VAL A 14 16.67 -12.29 -1.01
C VAL A 14 17.00 -10.87 -1.51
N VAL A 15 18.26 -10.56 -1.79
CA VAL A 15 18.65 -9.28 -2.44
C VAL A 15 18.12 -9.20 -3.87
N ILE A 16 18.23 -10.27 -4.66
CA ILE A 16 17.64 -10.34 -6.01
C ILE A 16 16.11 -10.17 -5.95
N LEU A 17 15.45 -10.82 -4.99
CA LEU A 17 14.02 -10.65 -4.75
C LEU A 17 13.66 -9.19 -4.46
N GLY A 18 14.39 -8.54 -3.54
CA GLY A 18 14.20 -7.13 -3.22
C GLY A 18 14.43 -6.20 -4.41
N LEU A 19 15.45 -6.46 -5.24
CA LEU A 19 15.72 -5.69 -6.46
C LEU A 19 14.68 -5.90 -7.58
N GLY A 20 14.16 -7.13 -7.75
CA GLY A 20 13.06 -7.39 -8.68
C GLY A 20 11.77 -6.67 -8.27
N PHE A 21 11.46 -6.71 -6.98
CA PHE A 21 10.32 -5.96 -6.42
C PHE A 21 10.53 -4.45 -6.48
N LEU A 22 11.74 -3.95 -6.20
CA LEU A 22 12.11 -2.55 -6.36
C LEU A 22 11.69 -2.04 -7.75
N PHE A 23 12.13 -2.67 -8.84
CA PHE A 23 11.81 -2.21 -10.20
C PHE A 23 10.32 -2.31 -10.53
N ILE A 24 9.64 -3.41 -10.15
CA ILE A 24 8.21 -3.61 -10.41
C ILE A 24 7.37 -2.55 -9.66
N PHE A 25 7.60 -2.37 -8.37
CA PHE A 25 6.86 -1.40 -7.55
C PHE A 25 7.29 0.04 -7.82
N THR A 26 8.48 0.28 -8.39
CA THR A 26 8.89 1.63 -8.85
C THR A 26 7.89 2.09 -9.88
N ALA A 27 7.66 1.32 -10.93
CA ALA A 27 6.70 1.68 -11.98
C ALA A 27 5.24 1.63 -11.48
N PHE A 28 4.86 0.60 -10.70
CA PHE A 28 3.46 0.47 -10.26
C PHE A 28 3.01 1.59 -9.31
N THR A 29 3.80 1.94 -8.28
CA THR A 29 3.44 3.03 -7.35
C THR A 29 3.46 4.39 -8.04
N THR A 30 4.45 4.64 -8.91
CA THR A 30 4.52 5.81 -9.79
C THR A 30 3.24 5.99 -10.60
N CYS A 31 2.81 4.95 -11.32
CA CYS A 31 1.57 4.99 -12.09
C CYS A 31 0.36 5.27 -11.20
N GLY A 32 0.18 4.53 -10.10
CA GLY A 32 -0.97 4.70 -9.18
C GLY A 32 -1.08 6.10 -8.58
N ASN A 33 0.04 6.68 -8.15
CA ASN A 33 0.09 8.02 -7.55
C ASN A 33 -0.39 9.13 -8.50
N VAL A 34 -0.19 8.96 -9.83
CA VAL A 34 -0.63 9.92 -10.86
C VAL A 34 -1.87 9.48 -11.64
N GLU A 35 -2.38 8.28 -11.38
CA GLU A 35 -3.34 7.57 -12.24
C GLU A 35 -4.60 8.39 -12.51
N GLN A 36 -5.23 8.92 -11.47
CA GLN A 36 -6.43 9.77 -11.60
C GLN A 36 -6.13 11.06 -12.39
N THR A 37 -4.96 11.68 -12.18
CA THR A 37 -4.53 12.91 -12.88
C THR A 37 -4.29 12.64 -14.37
N VAL A 38 -3.62 11.54 -14.71
CA VAL A 38 -3.39 11.10 -16.10
C VAL A 38 -4.72 10.79 -16.77
N VAL A 39 -5.52 9.91 -16.16
CA VAL A 39 -6.83 9.48 -16.69
C VAL A 39 -7.76 10.67 -16.95
N LYS A 40 -7.79 11.69 -16.08
CA LYS A 40 -8.56 12.91 -16.30
C LYS A 40 -7.97 13.85 -17.35
N SER A 41 -6.65 13.90 -17.54
CA SER A 41 -6.05 14.66 -18.65
C SER A 41 -6.31 14.04 -20.03
N LEU A 42 -6.80 12.81 -20.08
CA LEU A 42 -7.06 12.03 -21.30
C LEU A 42 -8.56 11.95 -21.67
N GLU A 43 -9.43 12.70 -20.98
CA GLU A 43 -10.90 12.65 -21.08
C GLU A 43 -11.46 13.32 -22.35
N ASN A 44 -10.90 12.95 -23.51
CA ASN A 44 -11.47 13.21 -24.83
C ASN A 44 -12.58 12.20 -25.14
N GLY A 45 -13.50 12.54 -26.06
CA GLY A 45 -14.76 11.81 -26.32
C GLY A 45 -14.69 10.33 -26.76
N THR A 46 -13.51 9.71 -26.80
CA THR A 46 -13.29 8.27 -27.02
C THR A 46 -12.87 7.51 -25.76
N PHE A 47 -12.58 8.19 -24.65
CA PHE A 47 -12.12 7.60 -23.40
C PHE A 47 -12.86 8.23 -22.20
N SER A 48 -13.62 7.40 -21.48
CA SER A 48 -14.23 7.75 -20.20
C SER A 48 -13.75 6.77 -19.14
N GLY A 49 -13.08 7.26 -18.11
CA GLY A 49 -12.42 6.42 -17.11
C GLY A 49 -12.16 7.19 -15.82
N SER A 50 -11.94 6.46 -14.72
CA SER A 50 -11.41 7.05 -13.49
C SER A 50 -10.36 6.12 -12.90
N GLY A 51 -9.20 6.68 -12.53
CA GLY A 51 -8.14 5.97 -11.83
C GLY A 51 -8.62 5.37 -10.52
N TYR A 52 -9.46 6.11 -9.78
CA TYR A 52 -10.10 5.59 -8.56
C TYR A 52 -10.95 4.32 -8.80
N HIS A 53 -11.66 4.22 -9.93
CA HIS A 53 -12.38 2.99 -10.28
C HIS A 53 -11.44 1.84 -10.69
N SER A 54 -10.34 2.14 -11.38
CA SER A 54 -9.29 1.16 -11.67
C SER A 54 -8.66 0.63 -10.37
N LEU A 55 -8.14 1.50 -9.50
CA LEU A 55 -7.58 1.13 -8.19
C LEU A 55 -8.58 0.35 -7.34
N GLY A 56 -9.85 0.78 -7.30
CA GLY A 56 -10.93 0.05 -6.63
C GLY A 56 -11.12 -1.38 -7.16
N ILE A 57 -11.06 -1.58 -8.48
CA ILE A 57 -11.09 -2.91 -9.11
C ILE A 57 -9.82 -3.71 -8.77
N ILE A 58 -8.62 -3.10 -8.79
CA ILE A 58 -7.36 -3.77 -8.46
C ILE A 58 -7.41 -4.36 -7.05
N TYR A 59 -7.67 -3.52 -6.05
CA TYR A 59 -7.65 -3.94 -4.65
C TYR A 59 -8.83 -4.87 -4.30
N GLY A 60 -9.99 -4.71 -4.98
CA GLY A 60 -11.11 -5.64 -4.87
C GLY A 60 -10.79 -7.03 -5.43
N VAL A 61 -10.26 -7.12 -6.65
CA VAL A 61 -9.92 -8.41 -7.29
C VAL A 61 -8.71 -9.06 -6.62
N PHE A 62 -7.71 -8.28 -6.18
CA PHE A 62 -6.62 -8.76 -5.33
C PHE A 62 -7.16 -9.46 -4.07
N SER A 63 -8.16 -8.87 -3.41
CA SER A 63 -8.80 -9.46 -2.23
C SER A 63 -9.32 -10.87 -2.51
N PHE A 64 -10.21 -11.05 -3.49
CA PHE A 64 -10.75 -12.37 -3.82
C PHE A 64 -9.70 -13.33 -4.39
N SER A 65 -8.69 -12.82 -5.09
CA SER A 65 -7.61 -13.63 -5.68
C SER A 65 -6.65 -14.20 -4.64
N ASN A 66 -6.47 -13.53 -3.48
CA ASN A 66 -5.69 -14.06 -2.36
C ASN A 66 -6.28 -15.36 -1.78
N LEU A 67 -7.53 -15.71 -2.07
CA LEU A 67 -8.12 -17.01 -1.73
C LEU A 67 -7.48 -18.15 -2.55
N LEU A 68 -7.32 -17.91 -3.86
CA LEU A 68 -6.84 -18.88 -4.86
C LEU A 68 -5.29 -18.96 -4.91
N ALA A 69 -4.62 -17.84 -4.63
CA ALA A 69 -3.19 -17.66 -4.88
C ALA A 69 -2.25 -18.71 -4.24
N PRO A 70 -2.45 -19.19 -2.98
CA PRO A 70 -1.53 -20.16 -2.37
C PRO A 70 -1.39 -21.48 -3.16
N THR A 71 -2.49 -21.97 -3.73
CA THR A 71 -2.46 -23.23 -4.51
C THR A 71 -1.90 -23.02 -5.92
N VAL A 72 -2.10 -21.85 -6.52
CA VAL A 72 -1.40 -21.48 -7.76
C VAL A 72 0.12 -21.43 -7.54
N VAL A 73 0.57 -20.86 -6.41
CA VAL A 73 1.98 -20.86 -5.99
C VAL A 73 2.51 -22.28 -5.73
N ALA A 74 1.72 -23.15 -5.10
CA ALA A 74 2.11 -24.52 -4.80
C ALA A 74 2.26 -25.40 -6.06
N VAL A 75 1.41 -25.20 -7.08
CA VAL A 75 1.43 -25.98 -8.33
C VAL A 75 2.46 -25.45 -9.34
N ILE A 76 2.57 -24.12 -9.49
CA ILE A 76 3.46 -23.49 -10.49
C ILE A 76 4.88 -23.25 -9.92
N GLY A 77 5.02 -23.16 -8.60
CA GLY A 77 6.27 -22.89 -7.91
C GLY A 77 6.60 -21.39 -7.86
N ALA A 78 6.96 -20.91 -6.66
CA ALA A 78 7.08 -19.48 -6.34
C ALA A 78 7.90 -18.65 -7.36
N LYS A 79 9.01 -19.17 -7.89
CA LYS A 79 9.84 -18.46 -8.90
C LYS A 79 9.05 -18.15 -10.18
N MET A 80 8.35 -19.14 -10.72
CA MET A 80 7.58 -18.98 -11.96
C MET A 80 6.32 -18.14 -11.70
N THR A 81 5.68 -18.29 -10.54
CA THR A 81 4.54 -17.44 -10.16
C THR A 81 4.93 -15.98 -10.00
N MET A 82 6.09 -15.65 -9.40
CA MET A 82 6.60 -14.28 -9.35
C MET A 82 6.90 -13.72 -10.74
N PHE A 83 7.52 -14.51 -11.63
CA PHE A 83 7.79 -14.10 -13.01
C PHE A 83 6.50 -13.81 -13.80
N MET A 84 5.54 -14.74 -13.80
CA MET A 84 4.22 -14.55 -14.44
C MET A 84 3.50 -13.32 -13.88
N SER A 85 3.58 -13.10 -12.57
CA SER A 85 2.96 -11.93 -11.96
C SER A 85 3.65 -10.63 -12.36
N GLY A 86 4.98 -10.61 -12.48
CA GLY A 86 5.74 -9.47 -13.01
C GLY A 86 5.35 -9.09 -14.45
N LEU A 87 4.96 -10.06 -15.27
CA LEU A 87 4.37 -9.81 -16.59
C LEU A 87 2.99 -9.14 -16.50
N LEU A 88 2.16 -9.49 -15.52
CA LEU A 88 0.87 -8.84 -15.26
C LEU A 88 1.05 -7.39 -14.74
N TYR A 89 2.02 -7.15 -13.87
CA TYR A 89 2.41 -5.79 -13.45
C TYR A 89 2.83 -4.95 -14.66
N SER A 90 3.75 -5.48 -15.48
CA SER A 90 4.19 -4.83 -16.72
C SER A 90 3.04 -4.58 -17.70
N GLY A 91 2.10 -5.51 -17.82
CA GLY A 91 0.92 -5.40 -18.68
C GLY A 91 -0.09 -4.33 -18.25
N TYR A 92 -0.25 -4.12 -16.94
CA TYR A 92 -1.06 -3.00 -16.42
C TYR A 92 -0.37 -1.65 -16.63
N ILE A 93 0.92 -1.55 -16.33
CA ILE A 93 1.74 -0.34 -16.60
C ILE A 93 1.70 0.01 -18.10
N ALA A 94 1.70 -0.98 -19.00
CA ALA A 94 1.63 -0.76 -20.44
C ALA A 94 0.30 -0.14 -20.93
N VAL A 95 -0.79 -0.16 -20.17
CA VAL A 95 -2.05 0.50 -20.59
C VAL A 95 -1.97 2.02 -20.51
N PHE A 96 -1.11 2.58 -19.65
CA PHE A 96 -0.85 4.01 -19.62
C PHE A 96 -0.20 4.55 -20.92
N ILE A 97 0.32 3.66 -21.77
CA ILE A 97 0.87 4.00 -23.10
C ILE A 97 -0.26 4.17 -24.14
N ILE A 98 -1.41 3.51 -23.97
CA ILE A 98 -2.59 3.60 -24.86
C ILE A 98 -3.88 3.51 -24.02
N PRO A 99 -4.40 4.65 -23.54
CA PRO A 99 -5.62 4.68 -22.73
C PRO A 99 -6.83 4.16 -23.51
N SER A 100 -7.50 3.15 -22.96
CA SER A 100 -8.78 2.66 -23.48
C SER A 100 -9.60 2.13 -22.31
N SER A 101 -10.81 2.65 -22.09
CA SER A 101 -11.60 2.42 -20.87
C SER A 101 -11.78 0.94 -20.54
N TRP A 102 -12.04 0.11 -21.56
CA TRP A 102 -12.22 -1.33 -21.39
C TRP A 102 -10.90 -2.04 -21.08
N ALA A 103 -9.82 -1.70 -21.79
CA ALA A 103 -8.51 -2.32 -21.56
C ALA A 103 -7.93 -1.94 -20.18
N PHE A 104 -8.19 -0.71 -19.74
CA PHE A 104 -7.82 -0.18 -18.43
C PHE A 104 -8.48 -0.99 -17.32
N TYR A 105 -9.81 -1.04 -17.26
CA TYR A 105 -10.51 -1.83 -16.24
C TYR A 105 -10.26 -3.35 -16.36
N LEU A 106 -10.02 -3.89 -17.56
CA LEU A 106 -9.60 -5.29 -17.72
C LEU A 106 -8.21 -5.55 -17.11
N THR A 107 -7.23 -4.68 -17.35
CA THR A 107 -5.91 -4.86 -16.72
C THR A 107 -5.96 -4.58 -15.22
N SER A 108 -6.86 -3.71 -14.73
CA SER A 108 -7.15 -3.56 -13.29
C SER A 108 -7.56 -4.91 -12.66
N VAL A 109 -8.42 -5.69 -13.33
CA VAL A 109 -8.78 -7.06 -12.89
C VAL A 109 -7.54 -7.97 -12.90
N LEU A 110 -6.82 -8.01 -14.03
CA LEU A 110 -5.67 -8.93 -14.22
C LEU A 110 -4.52 -8.64 -13.24
N ILE A 111 -4.26 -7.37 -12.91
CA ILE A 111 -3.24 -7.00 -11.93
C ILE A 111 -3.69 -7.26 -10.49
N GLY A 112 -4.99 -7.23 -10.18
CA GLY A 112 -5.50 -7.74 -8.91
C GLY A 112 -5.12 -9.22 -8.71
N VAL A 113 -5.34 -10.07 -9.72
CA VAL A 113 -4.92 -11.48 -9.69
C VAL A 113 -3.39 -11.59 -9.60
N GLY A 114 -2.66 -10.82 -10.41
CA GLY A 114 -1.20 -10.78 -10.42
C GLY A 114 -0.59 -10.37 -9.08
N ALA A 115 -1.17 -9.39 -8.39
CA ALA A 115 -0.72 -8.97 -7.07
C ALA A 115 -0.87 -10.08 -6.02
N ALA A 116 -1.98 -10.82 -6.04
CA ALA A 116 -2.23 -11.90 -5.08
C ALA A 116 -1.21 -13.03 -5.23
N MET A 117 -0.96 -13.42 -6.49
CA MET A 117 0.06 -14.38 -6.86
C MET A 117 1.48 -13.89 -6.50
N LEU A 118 1.82 -12.63 -6.81
CA LEU A 118 3.14 -12.04 -6.55
C LEU A 118 3.48 -12.05 -5.06
N TRP A 119 2.58 -11.52 -4.23
CA TRP A 119 2.79 -11.41 -2.77
C TRP A 119 2.79 -12.78 -2.08
N THR A 120 1.94 -13.71 -2.50
CA THR A 120 1.93 -15.07 -1.93
C THR A 120 3.20 -15.83 -2.30
N ALA A 121 3.69 -15.70 -3.54
CA ALA A 121 4.93 -16.31 -4.00
C ALA A 121 6.16 -15.69 -3.32
N GLN A 122 6.16 -14.36 -3.09
CA GLN A 122 7.19 -13.64 -2.36
C GLN A 122 7.34 -14.17 -0.92
N GLY A 123 6.23 -14.33 -0.21
CA GLY A 123 6.23 -14.86 1.15
C GLY A 123 6.83 -16.27 1.21
N HIS A 124 6.36 -17.17 0.33
CA HIS A 124 6.92 -18.52 0.22
C HIS A 124 8.43 -18.50 -0.09
N PHE A 125 8.85 -17.73 -1.10
CA PHE A 125 10.25 -17.68 -1.52
C PHE A 125 11.17 -17.08 -0.46
N LEU A 126 10.70 -16.10 0.32
CA LEU A 126 11.47 -15.51 1.41
C LEU A 126 11.59 -16.47 2.61
N VAL A 127 10.57 -17.28 2.90
CA VAL A 127 10.65 -18.39 3.87
C VAL A 127 11.64 -19.45 3.39
N GLU A 128 11.54 -19.92 2.14
CA GLU A 128 12.43 -20.94 1.54
C GLU A 128 13.92 -20.53 1.58
N ASN A 129 14.20 -19.23 1.48
CA ASN A 129 15.54 -18.65 1.54
C ASN A 129 15.95 -18.13 2.93
N SER A 130 15.20 -18.46 3.99
CA SER A 130 15.48 -18.05 5.36
C SER A 130 15.49 -19.22 6.35
N GLU A 131 16.12 -18.99 7.49
CA GLU A 131 16.00 -19.84 8.69
C GLU A 131 15.20 -19.07 9.75
N ALA A 132 14.60 -19.74 10.74
CA ALA A 132 13.84 -19.08 11.80
C ALA A 132 14.63 -17.97 12.54
N SER A 133 15.95 -18.11 12.63
CA SER A 133 16.88 -17.12 13.21
C SER A 133 17.22 -15.94 12.29
N THR A 134 16.97 -16.05 10.97
CA THR A 134 17.38 -15.06 9.96
C THR A 134 16.22 -14.45 9.17
N ILE A 135 15.01 -15.04 9.22
CA ILE A 135 13.83 -14.58 8.48
C ILE A 135 13.52 -13.11 8.75
N ASN A 136 13.55 -12.65 10.00
CA ASN A 136 13.30 -11.24 10.33
C ASN A 136 14.30 -10.27 9.67
N ARG A 137 15.58 -10.66 9.60
CA ARG A 137 16.63 -9.86 8.93
C ARG A 137 16.41 -9.86 7.42
N ASN A 138 16.10 -11.02 6.84
CA ASN A 138 15.87 -11.18 5.41
C ASN A 138 14.60 -10.43 4.95
N THR A 139 13.51 -10.49 5.73
CA THR A 139 12.30 -9.67 5.59
C THR A 139 12.64 -8.18 5.62
N GLY A 140 13.40 -7.72 6.63
CA GLY A 140 13.79 -6.31 6.75
C GLY A 140 14.62 -5.81 5.57
N MET A 141 15.58 -6.60 5.07
CA MET A 141 16.37 -6.26 3.87
C MET A 141 15.51 -6.21 2.60
N PHE A 142 14.55 -7.13 2.45
CA PHE A 142 13.59 -7.10 1.35
C PHE A 142 12.72 -5.84 1.40
N TRP A 143 12.15 -5.50 2.56
CA TRP A 143 11.29 -4.30 2.71
C TRP A 143 12.07 -3.00 2.53
N ALA A 144 13.32 -2.91 3.00
CA ALA A 144 14.17 -1.75 2.75
C ALA A 144 14.46 -1.56 1.25
N LEU A 145 14.73 -2.64 0.51
CA LEU A 145 14.89 -2.59 -0.94
C LEU A 145 13.57 -2.26 -1.65
N LEU A 146 12.43 -2.72 -1.14
CA LEU A 146 11.11 -2.40 -1.70
C LEU A 146 10.78 -0.90 -1.55
N GLN A 147 10.86 -0.31 -0.34
CA GLN A 147 10.41 1.09 -0.15
C GLN A 147 11.28 2.11 -0.89
N CYS A 148 12.53 1.77 -1.24
CA CYS A 148 13.34 2.54 -2.18
C CYS A 148 12.66 2.74 -3.55
N SER A 149 11.65 1.95 -3.92
CA SER A 149 10.88 2.10 -5.16
C SER A 149 10.11 3.40 -5.22
N MET A 150 9.55 3.84 -4.09
CA MET A 150 8.84 5.11 -3.97
C MET A 150 9.78 6.31 -4.15
N LEU A 151 11.07 6.15 -3.83
CA LEU A 151 12.07 7.19 -4.05
C LEU A 151 12.39 7.36 -5.54
N PHE A 152 12.80 6.29 -6.23
CA PHE A 152 13.22 6.39 -7.64
C PHE A 152 12.06 6.73 -8.58
N GLY A 153 10.87 6.16 -8.33
CA GLY A 153 9.72 6.29 -9.22
C GLY A 153 9.10 7.69 -9.20
N ASN A 154 8.85 8.21 -8.00
CA ASN A 154 8.33 9.57 -7.86
C ASN A 154 9.38 10.64 -8.24
N LEU A 155 10.68 10.35 -8.13
CA LEU A 155 11.75 11.22 -8.64
C LEU A 155 11.74 11.32 -10.17
N TYR A 156 11.38 10.25 -10.88
CA TYR A 156 11.17 10.31 -12.33
C TYR A 156 10.00 11.24 -12.69
N ILE A 157 8.83 11.12 -12.04
CA ILE A 157 7.71 12.06 -12.24
C ILE A 157 8.15 13.51 -12.02
N TYR A 158 8.86 13.78 -10.92
CA TYR A 158 9.29 15.13 -10.55
C TYR A 158 10.17 15.81 -11.60
N PHE A 159 10.97 15.05 -12.36
CA PHE A 159 11.79 15.60 -13.45
C PHE A 159 11.08 15.58 -14.81
N ASP A 160 10.32 14.53 -15.13
CA ASP A 160 9.69 14.34 -16.46
C ASP A 160 8.50 15.29 -16.68
N TRP A 161 7.68 15.50 -15.65
CA TRP A 161 6.49 16.36 -15.70
C TRP A 161 6.80 17.85 -15.49
N ASN A 162 8.06 18.20 -15.26
CA ASN A 162 8.47 19.58 -14.99
C ASN A 162 8.53 20.39 -16.31
N GLY A 163 7.43 21.08 -16.63
CA GLY A 163 7.32 21.93 -17.82
C GLY A 163 6.87 21.22 -19.10
N ARG A 164 6.06 20.16 -19.02
CA ARG A 164 5.44 19.47 -20.18
C ARG A 164 3.92 19.36 -20.05
N THR A 165 3.23 19.26 -21.20
CA THR A 165 1.76 19.35 -21.26
C THR A 165 1.02 18.13 -21.85
N GLU A 166 1.58 17.35 -22.80
CA GLU A 166 0.88 16.22 -23.45
C GLU A 166 1.83 15.14 -24.05
N ILE A 167 1.37 13.88 -24.22
CA ILE A 167 2.16 12.68 -24.63
C ILE A 167 1.29 11.69 -25.46
N SER A 168 1.88 10.84 -26.32
CA SER A 168 1.17 9.84 -27.17
C SER A 168 1.97 8.52 -27.42
N GLY A 169 1.34 7.40 -27.83
CA GLY A 169 1.98 6.05 -27.92
C GLY A 169 1.31 4.96 -28.79
N ARG A 170 1.81 3.70 -28.75
CA ARG A 170 1.41 2.46 -29.51
C ARG A 170 2.13 1.18 -28.94
N GLN A 171 1.78 -0.12 -29.12
CA GLN A 171 0.59 -0.87 -29.64
C GLN A 171 0.61 -2.39 -29.23
N PHE A 172 -0.52 -2.99 -28.74
CA PHE A 172 -0.81 -4.46 -28.59
C PHE A 172 0.04 -5.30 -27.57
N ARG A 173 -0.19 -6.57 -27.14
CA ARG A 173 -1.27 -7.64 -27.00
C ARG A 173 -0.63 -8.85 -26.20
N SER A 174 -1.24 -9.96 -25.69
CA SER A 174 -2.61 -10.42 -25.28
C SER A 174 -2.55 -11.91 -24.75
N VAL A 175 -3.65 -12.45 -24.17
CA VAL A 175 -3.98 -13.90 -23.88
C VAL A 175 -3.62 -14.49 -22.46
N TYR A 176 -4.39 -15.50 -21.99
CA TYR A 176 -4.68 -15.90 -20.56
C TYR A 176 -4.35 -17.42 -20.28
N CYS A 177 -4.77 -18.19 -19.22
CA CYS A 177 -5.77 -18.10 -18.13
C CYS A 177 -5.60 -19.20 -17.00
N LEU A 178 -6.58 -19.31 -16.07
CA LEU A 178 -7.00 -20.44 -15.17
C LEU A 178 -6.33 -20.68 -13.77
N SER A 179 -7.03 -21.43 -12.89
CA SER A 179 -7.11 -21.20 -11.41
C SER A 179 -7.68 -22.35 -10.53
N SER A 180 -7.36 -22.44 -9.21
CA SER A 180 -8.25 -23.00 -8.13
C SER A 180 -7.67 -22.90 -6.69
N CYS A 181 -8.53 -22.62 -5.67
CA CYS A 181 -8.56 -23.08 -4.24
C CYS A 181 -9.23 -22.04 -3.28
N SER A 182 -9.90 -22.43 -2.18
CA SER A 182 -10.58 -21.43 -1.30
C SER A 182 -10.84 -21.77 0.18
N GLU A 183 -10.78 -23.03 0.62
CA GLU A 183 -11.46 -23.46 1.86
C GLU A 183 -10.80 -23.00 3.18
N THR A 184 -9.47 -23.00 3.26
CA THR A 184 -8.72 -22.72 4.50
C THR A 184 -8.98 -21.32 5.08
N ILE A 185 -9.21 -20.33 4.22
CA ILE A 185 -9.34 -18.92 4.62
C ILE A 185 -10.70 -18.62 5.27
N LEU A 186 -11.75 -19.36 4.88
CA LEU A 186 -13.10 -19.24 5.47
C LEU A 186 -13.16 -19.65 6.96
N GLN A 187 -12.19 -20.42 7.45
CA GLN A 187 -12.10 -20.81 8.85
C GLN A 187 -11.38 -19.73 9.67
N LEU A 188 -10.22 -19.25 9.22
CA LEU A 188 -9.42 -18.23 9.92
C LEU A 188 -10.11 -16.85 9.98
N LEU A 189 -10.96 -16.51 9.00
CA LEU A 189 -11.81 -15.31 9.04
C LEU A 189 -12.77 -15.27 10.26
N LYS A 190 -13.04 -16.42 10.90
CA LYS A 190 -13.91 -16.52 12.09
C LYS A 190 -13.14 -16.52 13.41
N ALA A 191 -11.81 -16.43 13.39
CA ALA A 191 -11.00 -16.41 14.61
C ALA A 191 -11.22 -15.09 15.38
N LYS A 192 -11.50 -15.19 16.69
CA LYS A 192 -11.81 -14.01 17.55
C LYS A 192 -10.71 -12.93 17.48
N THR A 193 -9.44 -13.33 17.41
CA THR A 193 -8.29 -12.41 17.27
C THR A 193 -8.32 -11.65 15.94
N ILE A 194 -8.62 -12.32 14.82
CA ILE A 194 -8.74 -11.70 13.49
C ILE A 194 -9.93 -10.74 13.45
N LEU A 195 -11.09 -11.16 13.97
CA LEU A 195 -12.28 -10.31 14.06
C LEU A 195 -12.01 -9.05 14.89
N LEU A 196 -11.32 -9.17 16.03
CA LEU A 196 -10.94 -8.01 16.85
C LEU A 196 -9.85 -7.15 16.19
N LEU A 197 -8.87 -7.71 15.47
CA LEU A 197 -7.89 -6.90 14.74
C LEU A 197 -8.49 -6.23 13.48
N SER A 198 -9.61 -6.72 12.96
CA SER A 198 -10.17 -6.28 11.67
C SER A 198 -10.41 -4.76 11.54
N PRO A 199 -10.83 -3.98 12.57
CA PRO A 199 -10.97 -2.53 12.43
C PRO A 199 -9.61 -1.81 12.28
N CYS A 200 -8.53 -2.36 12.84
CA CYS A 200 -7.17 -1.84 12.70
C CYS A 200 -6.58 -2.17 11.32
N MET A 201 -6.85 -3.38 10.82
CA MET A 201 -6.52 -3.79 9.44
C MET A 201 -7.28 -2.94 8.41
N ALA A 202 -8.56 -2.66 8.67
CA ALA A 202 -9.42 -1.80 7.87
C ALA A 202 -8.94 -0.35 7.85
N TYR A 203 -8.55 0.20 9.01
CA TYR A 203 -7.95 1.53 9.12
C TYR A 203 -6.69 1.67 8.25
N SER A 204 -5.74 0.74 8.37
CA SER A 204 -4.53 0.74 7.51
C SER A 204 -4.87 0.52 6.02
N GLY A 205 -6.03 -0.06 5.69
CA GLY A 205 -6.55 -0.09 4.33
C GLY A 205 -7.01 1.28 3.82
N LEU A 206 -7.80 2.01 4.62
CA LEU A 206 -8.19 3.38 4.28
C LEU A 206 -6.96 4.28 4.14
N GLU A 207 -6.06 4.24 5.11
CA GLU A 207 -4.92 5.16 5.19
C GLU A 207 -3.91 4.92 4.05
N LEU A 208 -3.61 3.64 3.72
CA LEU A 208 -2.85 3.26 2.53
C LEU A 208 -3.40 3.87 1.24
N SER A 209 -4.73 3.80 1.03
CA SER A 209 -5.35 4.39 -0.16
C SER A 209 -5.30 5.92 -0.16
N PHE A 210 -5.38 6.51 1.04
CA PHE A 210 -5.37 7.94 1.23
C PHE A 210 -4.00 8.54 0.91
N TYR A 211 -2.91 8.05 1.50
CA TYR A 211 -1.59 8.66 1.26
C TYR A 211 -1.06 8.42 -0.16
N SER A 212 -1.36 7.26 -0.76
CA SER A 212 -0.85 6.89 -2.10
C SER A 212 -1.59 7.63 -3.23
N GLY A 213 -2.92 7.57 -3.28
CA GLY A 213 -3.71 8.20 -4.35
C GLY A 213 -4.35 9.52 -3.96
N VAL A 214 -5.16 9.54 -2.90
CA VAL A 214 -6.05 10.68 -2.60
C VAL A 214 -5.26 11.93 -2.21
N TYR A 215 -4.27 11.79 -1.33
CA TYR A 215 -3.57 12.93 -0.75
C TYR A 215 -2.64 13.60 -1.77
N GLY A 216 -1.89 12.81 -2.54
CA GLY A 216 -1.09 13.32 -3.65
C GLY A 216 -1.94 14.05 -4.69
N THR A 217 -3.09 13.49 -5.08
CA THR A 217 -4.01 14.14 -6.03
C THR A 217 -4.66 15.41 -5.47
N CYS A 218 -4.96 15.48 -4.17
CA CYS A 218 -5.43 16.71 -3.52
C CYS A 218 -4.39 17.85 -3.54
N ILE A 219 -3.10 17.52 -3.35
CA ILE A 219 -2.01 18.48 -3.54
C ILE A 219 -1.97 18.94 -4.99
N GLY A 220 -2.00 18.01 -5.95
CA GLY A 220 -2.01 18.31 -7.39
C GLY A 220 -3.21 19.13 -7.87
N ALA A 221 -4.35 19.03 -7.19
CA ALA A 221 -5.58 19.78 -7.46
C ALA A 221 -5.62 21.17 -6.79
N THR A 222 -4.67 21.51 -5.91
CA THR A 222 -4.69 22.77 -5.15
C THR A 222 -4.11 23.91 -5.97
N THR A 223 -4.97 24.74 -6.56
CA THR A 223 -4.59 25.80 -7.52
C THR A 223 -3.58 26.82 -6.97
N GLN A 224 -3.59 27.07 -5.65
CA GLN A 224 -2.66 27.99 -4.99
C GLN A 224 -1.18 27.54 -5.08
N PHE A 225 -0.90 26.26 -5.41
CA PHE A 225 0.46 25.77 -5.65
C PHE A 225 0.96 26.00 -7.09
N GLY A 226 0.13 26.59 -7.97
CA GLY A 226 0.51 26.99 -9.32
C GLY A 226 0.94 25.82 -10.23
N GLU A 227 1.75 26.12 -11.25
CA GLU A 227 2.22 25.12 -12.23
C GLU A 227 3.00 23.97 -11.59
N ALA A 228 3.67 24.23 -10.45
CA ALA A 228 4.41 23.23 -9.69
C ALA A 228 3.52 22.16 -9.03
N ALA A 229 2.20 22.40 -8.88
CA ALA A 229 1.28 21.51 -8.15
C ALA A 229 1.35 20.04 -8.62
N LYS A 230 1.46 19.80 -9.93
CA LYS A 230 1.58 18.44 -10.49
C LYS A 230 2.90 17.74 -10.12
N GLY A 231 4.00 18.49 -10.01
CA GLY A 231 5.29 17.97 -9.54
C GLY A 231 5.31 17.68 -8.03
N LEU A 232 4.49 18.40 -7.25
CA LEU A 232 4.34 18.16 -5.81
C LEU A 232 3.68 16.81 -5.48
N ILE A 233 2.95 16.20 -6.42
CA ILE A 233 2.42 14.83 -6.28
C ILE A 233 3.59 13.85 -6.06
N GLY A 234 4.62 13.91 -6.92
CA GLY A 234 5.83 13.11 -6.79
C GLY A 234 6.60 13.42 -5.52
N MET A 235 6.82 14.71 -5.21
CA MET A 235 7.49 15.11 -3.96
C MET A 235 6.77 14.57 -2.71
N SER A 236 5.44 14.57 -2.69
CA SER A 236 4.66 13.96 -1.60
C SER A 236 4.98 12.47 -1.46
N GLY A 237 4.98 11.70 -2.56
CA GLY A 237 5.32 10.28 -2.55
C GLY A 237 6.74 9.97 -2.04
N ILE A 238 7.74 10.79 -2.41
CA ILE A 238 9.10 10.68 -1.87
C ILE A 238 9.11 10.92 -0.36
N VAL A 239 8.42 11.97 0.10
CA VAL A 239 8.43 12.39 1.51
C VAL A 239 7.62 11.44 2.42
N VAL A 240 6.56 10.80 1.91
CA VAL A 240 5.93 9.63 2.55
C VAL A 240 6.96 8.52 2.75
N GLY A 241 7.67 8.11 1.69
CA GLY A 241 8.66 7.03 1.77
C GLY A 241 9.80 7.32 2.75
N ILE A 242 10.21 8.58 2.89
CA ILE A 242 11.16 9.01 3.93
C ILE A 242 10.54 8.83 5.34
N GLY A 243 9.27 9.20 5.52
CA GLY A 243 8.52 8.95 6.77
C GLY A 243 8.43 7.47 7.13
N GLU A 244 8.13 6.60 6.16
CA GLU A 244 8.08 5.15 6.33
C GLU A 244 9.46 4.56 6.69
N ILE A 245 10.54 4.99 6.01
CA ILE A 245 11.91 4.56 6.30
C ILE A 245 12.33 4.99 7.71
N VAL A 246 12.00 6.22 8.12
CA VAL A 246 12.28 6.71 9.47
C VAL A 246 11.49 5.92 10.51
N GLY A 247 10.17 5.72 10.35
CA GLY A 247 9.36 4.98 11.32
C GLY A 247 9.72 3.49 11.38
N GLY A 248 9.82 2.83 10.24
CA GLY A 248 10.21 1.42 10.13
C GLY A 248 11.62 1.16 10.69
N GLY A 249 12.58 2.05 10.40
CA GLY A 249 13.93 1.98 10.97
C GLY A 249 13.94 2.23 12.48
N LEU A 250 13.33 3.33 12.94
CA LEU A 250 13.32 3.74 14.34
C LEU A 250 12.61 2.71 15.23
N PHE A 251 11.37 2.35 14.90
CA PHE A 251 10.58 1.43 15.72
C PHE A 251 10.93 -0.04 15.48
N GLY A 252 11.34 -0.42 14.27
CA GLY A 252 11.80 -1.78 13.98
C GLY A 252 13.13 -2.15 14.67
N LEU A 253 14.01 -1.17 14.90
CA LEU A 253 15.31 -1.41 15.57
C LEU A 253 15.26 -1.12 17.08
N LEU A 254 14.61 -0.04 17.53
CA LEU A 254 14.61 0.34 18.95
C LEU A 254 13.68 -0.51 19.83
N CYS A 255 12.60 -1.07 19.28
CA CYS A 255 11.69 -1.96 20.04
C CYS A 255 12.31 -3.33 20.39
N LYS A 256 13.58 -3.57 20.04
CA LYS A 256 14.34 -4.76 20.39
C LYS A 256 14.74 -4.81 21.88
N ASN A 257 14.58 -3.71 22.63
CA ASN A 257 14.92 -3.64 24.05
C ASN A 257 13.66 -3.38 24.92
N ASN A 258 13.60 -4.04 26.07
CA ASN A 258 12.34 -4.55 26.65
C ASN A 258 11.49 -3.52 27.44
N ARG A 259 11.42 -2.26 26.98
CA ARG A 259 10.76 -1.14 27.70
C ARG A 259 9.71 -0.38 26.89
N PHE A 260 9.71 -0.46 25.56
CA PHE A 260 8.63 0.11 24.73
C PHE A 260 7.64 -1.00 24.33
N ARG A 261 6.40 -0.94 24.85
CA ARG A 261 5.35 -1.91 24.50
C ARG A 261 4.79 -1.58 23.12
N ARG A 262 4.39 -2.60 22.35
CA ARG A 262 3.78 -2.47 21.01
C ARG A 262 2.65 -1.44 20.96
N THR A 263 1.81 -1.48 21.98
CA THR A 263 0.73 -0.53 22.32
C THR A 263 1.15 0.93 22.16
N SER A 264 2.35 1.29 22.65
CA SER A 264 2.87 2.66 22.63
C SER A 264 3.25 3.15 21.24
N VAL A 265 3.70 2.24 20.35
CA VAL A 265 4.04 2.58 18.96
C VAL A 265 2.77 2.76 18.14
N VAL A 266 1.74 1.91 18.34
CA VAL A 266 0.42 2.11 17.72
C VAL A 266 -0.25 3.39 18.20
N PHE A 267 -0.13 3.72 19.50
CA PHE A 267 -0.62 5.00 20.04
C PHE A 267 0.07 6.21 19.40
N LEU A 268 1.41 6.15 19.25
CA LEU A 268 2.18 7.21 18.61
C LEU A 268 1.78 7.37 17.14
N GLY A 269 1.62 6.27 16.40
CA GLY A 269 1.11 6.29 15.02
C GLY A 269 -0.26 6.97 14.91
N MET A 270 -1.20 6.63 15.79
CA MET A 270 -2.53 7.26 15.84
C MET A 270 -2.44 8.78 16.08
N VAL A 271 -1.61 9.23 17.04
CA VAL A 271 -1.42 10.66 17.33
C VAL A 271 -0.76 11.39 16.15
N VAL A 272 0.26 10.79 15.54
CA VAL A 272 0.94 11.32 14.33
C VAL A 272 -0.04 11.47 13.17
N HIS A 273 -0.86 10.46 12.90
CA HIS A 273 -1.91 10.49 11.89
C HIS A 273 -2.97 11.55 12.19
N PHE A 274 -3.44 11.69 13.43
CA PHE A 274 -4.46 12.68 13.78
C PHE A 274 -3.95 14.12 13.65
N VAL A 275 -2.67 14.36 13.98
CA VAL A 275 -2.00 15.65 13.72
C VAL A 275 -1.90 15.90 12.22
N ALA A 276 -1.52 14.91 11.41
CA ALA A 276 -1.50 15.03 9.95
C ALA A 276 -2.89 15.35 9.40
N PHE A 277 -3.93 14.60 9.76
CA PHE A 277 -5.30 14.83 9.30
C PHE A 277 -5.82 16.23 9.67
N TYR A 278 -5.51 16.74 10.87
CA TYR A 278 -5.89 18.09 11.27
C TYR A 278 -5.15 19.18 10.46
N LEU A 279 -3.84 19.01 10.23
CA LEU A 279 -3.06 19.93 9.39
C LEU A 279 -3.53 19.90 7.92
N ILE A 280 -3.90 18.73 7.40
CA ILE A 280 -4.47 18.58 6.04
C ILE A 280 -5.82 19.32 5.94
N PHE A 281 -6.72 19.12 6.91
CA PHE A 281 -8.02 19.80 6.97
C PHE A 281 -7.89 21.34 6.98
N LEU A 282 -6.85 21.87 7.64
CA LEU A 282 -6.58 23.31 7.65
C LEU A 282 -5.93 23.81 6.36
N ASN A 283 -5.04 23.02 5.75
CA ASN A 283 -4.13 23.46 4.69
C ASN A 283 -4.63 23.22 3.26
N LEU A 284 -5.52 22.24 3.04
CA LEU A 284 -6.03 21.88 1.70
C LEU A 284 -7.54 22.20 1.53
N PRO A 285 -8.00 22.48 0.29
CA PRO A 285 -9.43 22.67 0.00
C PRO A 285 -10.23 21.40 0.28
N ASP A 286 -11.40 21.56 0.91
CA ASP A 286 -12.31 20.45 1.23
C ASP A 286 -12.88 19.74 -0.02
N ASP A 287 -12.95 20.43 -1.16
CA ASP A 287 -13.37 19.88 -2.45
C ASP A 287 -12.21 19.42 -3.36
N ALA A 288 -10.95 19.44 -2.90
CA ALA A 288 -9.80 18.97 -3.67
C ALA A 288 -9.94 17.54 -4.25
N PRO A 289 -10.55 16.53 -3.56
CA PRO A 289 -10.79 15.20 -4.15
C PRO A 289 -11.78 15.20 -5.32
N VAL A 290 -12.69 16.18 -5.37
CA VAL A 290 -13.84 16.25 -6.31
C VAL A 290 -13.74 17.41 -7.31
N VAL A 291 -12.65 18.18 -7.28
CA VAL A 291 -12.38 19.30 -8.21
C VAL A 291 -12.29 18.83 -9.68
N PHE A 292 -11.88 17.58 -9.92
CA PHE A 292 -11.93 16.95 -11.26
C PHE A 292 -13.34 16.66 -11.78
N SER A 293 -14.37 16.95 -10.98
CA SER A 293 -15.80 16.81 -11.29
C SER A 293 -16.58 18.11 -11.07
N THR A 294 -15.95 19.18 -10.56
CA THR A 294 -16.62 20.45 -10.19
C THR A 294 -15.72 21.66 -10.44
N THR A 295 -16.23 22.68 -11.14
CA THR A 295 -15.46 23.88 -11.53
C THR A 295 -15.25 24.89 -10.37
N THR A 296 -15.41 24.43 -9.13
CA THR A 296 -15.34 25.24 -7.91
C THR A 296 -14.27 24.69 -6.98
N GLN A 297 -13.52 25.59 -6.35
CA GLN A 297 -12.58 25.26 -5.28
C GLN A 297 -12.93 26.10 -4.05
N LYS A 298 -13.27 25.46 -2.93
CA LYS A 298 -13.52 26.11 -1.65
C LYS A 298 -12.26 26.81 -1.15
N LYS A 299 -12.44 27.89 -0.39
CA LYS A 299 -11.33 28.51 0.34
C LYS A 299 -10.98 27.62 1.55
N PRO A 300 -9.73 27.11 1.66
CA PRO A 300 -9.27 26.42 2.86
C PRO A 300 -9.12 27.39 4.04
N TYR A 301 -9.00 26.83 5.25
CA TYR A 301 -8.95 27.61 6.50
C TYR A 301 -7.64 28.38 6.68
N LEU A 302 -6.52 27.81 6.19
CA LEU A 302 -5.24 28.48 6.06
C LEU A 302 -4.94 28.75 4.58
N THR A 303 -4.09 29.75 4.32
CA THR A 303 -3.46 29.90 3.00
C THR A 303 -2.60 28.66 2.71
N PRO A 304 -2.85 27.88 1.64
CA PRO A 304 -2.16 26.62 1.41
C PRO A 304 -0.64 26.78 1.35
N SER A 305 0.05 26.01 2.19
CA SER A 305 1.51 25.95 2.23
C SER A 305 2.01 24.60 1.75
N VAL A 306 2.93 24.62 0.78
CA VAL A 306 3.64 23.44 0.29
C VAL A 306 4.43 22.77 1.41
N SER A 307 5.01 23.56 2.31
CA SER A 307 5.77 23.05 3.46
C SER A 307 4.88 22.29 4.45
N ILE A 308 3.66 22.76 4.70
CA ILE A 308 2.68 22.04 5.54
C ILE A 308 2.21 20.78 4.81
N ALA A 309 1.97 20.85 3.51
CA ALA A 309 1.55 19.69 2.71
C ALA A 309 2.59 18.55 2.75
N LEU A 310 3.87 18.87 2.51
CA LEU A 310 4.96 17.90 2.55
C LEU A 310 5.28 17.42 3.98
N LEU A 311 5.10 18.27 5.00
CA LEU A 311 5.16 17.81 6.40
C LEU A 311 4.08 16.76 6.69
N CYS A 312 2.86 16.95 6.17
CA CYS A 312 1.80 15.95 6.31
C CYS A 312 2.14 14.66 5.54
N SER A 313 2.74 14.73 4.34
CA SER A 313 3.27 13.55 3.63
C SER A 313 4.21 12.73 4.51
N PHE A 314 5.16 13.39 5.19
CA PHE A 314 6.10 12.73 6.11
C PHE A 314 5.39 12.07 7.30
N LEU A 315 4.43 12.79 7.90
CA LEU A 315 3.67 12.29 9.06
C LEU A 315 2.77 11.09 8.69
N LEU A 316 2.18 11.05 7.49
CA LEU A 316 1.39 9.90 7.02
C LEU A 316 2.27 8.63 6.95
N GLY A 317 3.41 8.67 6.25
CA GLY A 317 4.33 7.53 6.17
C GLY A 317 4.95 7.12 7.52
N LEU A 318 5.22 8.09 8.40
CA LEU A 318 5.66 7.83 9.77
C LEU A 318 4.57 7.13 10.60
N GLY A 319 3.30 7.48 10.38
CA GLY A 319 2.15 6.86 11.03
C GLY A 319 1.85 5.45 10.50
N ASP A 320 1.81 5.25 9.18
CA ASP A 320 1.57 3.92 8.59
C ASP A 320 2.63 2.93 9.04
N SER A 321 3.91 3.28 8.92
CA SER A 321 5.00 2.41 9.33
C SER A 321 4.93 2.02 10.82
N CYS A 322 4.33 2.85 11.69
CA CYS A 322 3.98 2.45 13.06
C CYS A 322 2.88 1.38 13.08
N PHE A 323 1.75 1.59 12.39
CA PHE A 323 0.63 0.63 12.35
C PHE A 323 1.01 -0.70 11.69
N ASN A 324 1.56 -0.65 10.47
CA ASN A 324 1.99 -1.83 9.73
C ASN A 324 3.02 -2.65 10.53
N THR A 325 4.10 -2.03 11.03
CA THR A 325 5.14 -2.77 11.79
C THR A 325 4.55 -3.54 12.98
N GLN A 326 3.60 -2.94 13.72
CA GLN A 326 2.99 -3.60 14.88
C GLN A 326 1.90 -4.62 14.51
N LEU A 327 1.13 -4.39 13.44
CA LEU A 327 0.21 -5.39 12.88
C LEU A 327 0.94 -6.63 12.38
N TYR A 328 2.04 -6.46 11.63
CA TYR A 328 2.89 -7.58 11.22
C TYR A 328 3.52 -8.29 12.43
N SER A 329 3.94 -7.55 13.47
CA SER A 329 4.53 -8.12 14.69
C SER A 329 3.52 -8.92 15.52
N ILE A 330 2.25 -8.51 15.61
CA ILE A 330 1.23 -9.26 16.35
C ILE A 330 0.74 -10.48 15.58
N LEU A 331 0.51 -10.38 14.26
CA LEU A 331 0.17 -11.55 13.42
C LEU A 331 1.30 -12.58 13.44
N GLY A 332 2.55 -12.16 13.25
CA GLY A 332 3.71 -13.06 13.27
C GLY A 332 3.97 -13.73 14.63
N ARG A 333 3.50 -13.15 15.74
CA ARG A 333 3.56 -13.79 17.08
C ARG A 333 2.41 -14.77 17.30
N VAL A 334 1.17 -14.36 17.02
CA VAL A 334 -0.04 -15.13 17.37
C VAL A 334 -0.31 -16.26 16.37
N TYR A 335 0.06 -16.08 15.11
CA TYR A 335 -0.14 -17.06 14.04
C TYR A 335 1.19 -17.56 13.48
N ALA A 336 2.21 -17.76 14.32
CA ALA A 336 3.54 -18.20 13.87
C ALA A 336 3.49 -19.46 12.99
N GLU A 337 2.72 -20.48 13.41
CA GLU A 337 2.52 -21.76 12.70
C GLU A 337 1.60 -21.66 11.48
N GLN A 338 0.74 -20.64 11.41
CA GLN A 338 -0.26 -20.45 10.34
C GLN A 338 -0.15 -19.05 9.72
N SER A 339 1.08 -18.57 9.56
CA SER A 339 1.37 -17.17 9.25
C SER A 339 0.90 -16.78 7.85
N THR A 340 1.12 -17.63 6.84
CA THR A 340 0.71 -17.38 5.45
C THR A 340 -0.80 -17.05 5.31
N PRO A 341 -1.76 -17.88 5.75
CA PRO A 341 -3.18 -17.54 5.63
C PRO A 341 -3.61 -16.40 6.57
N ALA A 342 -2.96 -16.20 7.73
CA ALA A 342 -3.23 -15.04 8.58
C ALA A 342 -2.82 -13.72 7.88
N PHE A 343 -1.67 -13.69 7.22
CA PHE A 343 -1.22 -12.55 6.41
C PHE A 343 -2.07 -12.36 5.15
N ALA A 344 -2.54 -13.44 4.52
CA ALA A 344 -3.49 -13.36 3.41
C ALA A 344 -4.81 -12.70 3.84
N ILE A 345 -5.33 -13.01 5.03
CA ILE A 345 -6.53 -12.37 5.59
C ILE A 345 -6.29 -10.91 5.98
N PHE A 346 -5.13 -10.58 6.55
CA PHE A 346 -4.75 -9.19 6.76
C PHE A 346 -4.77 -8.41 5.44
N LYS A 347 -4.13 -8.94 4.39
CA LYS A 347 -4.11 -8.28 3.07
C LYS A 347 -5.47 -8.23 2.40
N PHE A 348 -6.32 -9.25 2.57
CA PHE A 348 -7.73 -9.24 2.16
C PHE A 348 -8.49 -8.07 2.82
N ILE A 349 -8.43 -7.94 4.14
CA ILE A 349 -9.15 -6.87 4.86
C ILE A 349 -8.57 -5.50 4.49
N GLN A 350 -7.25 -5.34 4.50
CA GLN A 350 -6.57 -4.11 4.11
C GLN A 350 -6.98 -3.69 2.68
N SER A 351 -7.07 -4.63 1.73
CA SER A 351 -7.45 -4.31 0.35
C SER A 351 -8.94 -4.08 0.12
N VAL A 352 -9.85 -4.74 0.84
CA VAL A 352 -11.29 -4.40 0.78
C VAL A 352 -11.49 -2.94 1.19
N PHE A 353 -10.89 -2.51 2.31
CA PHE A 353 -11.07 -1.14 2.77
C PHE A 353 -10.33 -0.12 1.90
N ALA A 354 -9.14 -0.44 1.37
CA ALA A 354 -8.48 0.39 0.36
C ALA A 354 -9.32 0.54 -0.92
N ALA A 355 -9.94 -0.54 -1.40
CA ALA A 355 -10.83 -0.50 -2.57
C ALA A 355 -12.06 0.38 -2.32
N VAL A 356 -12.76 0.18 -1.20
CA VAL A 356 -13.92 1.00 -0.79
C VAL A 356 -13.54 2.47 -0.68
N ALA A 357 -12.35 2.77 -0.15
CA ALA A 357 -11.85 4.13 -0.05
C ALA A 357 -11.60 4.77 -1.41
N PHE A 358 -10.88 4.11 -2.33
CA PHE A 358 -10.73 4.62 -3.69
C PHE A 358 -12.11 4.84 -4.35
N PHE A 359 -13.05 3.91 -4.22
CA PHE A 359 -14.40 4.09 -4.77
C PHE A 359 -15.15 5.31 -4.21
N TYR A 360 -15.07 5.63 -2.91
CA TYR A 360 -15.73 6.84 -2.38
C TYR A 360 -14.95 8.14 -2.66
N SER A 361 -13.65 8.06 -2.93
CA SER A 361 -12.74 9.24 -2.91
C SER A 361 -13.05 10.27 -3.98
N GLY A 362 -13.61 9.86 -5.12
CA GLY A 362 -14.07 10.76 -6.19
C GLY A 362 -15.45 11.40 -5.94
N TYR A 363 -16.12 11.08 -4.82
CA TYR A 363 -17.48 11.54 -4.50
C TYR A 363 -17.62 12.20 -3.12
N LEU A 364 -16.76 11.85 -2.15
CA LEU A 364 -16.76 12.44 -0.81
C LEU A 364 -15.76 13.59 -0.68
N LEU A 365 -16.22 14.69 -0.07
CA LEU A 365 -15.37 15.82 0.33
C LEU A 365 -14.31 15.39 1.35
N LEU A 366 -13.16 16.05 1.33
CA LEU A 366 -11.96 15.71 2.11
C LEU A 366 -12.24 15.63 3.61
N MET A 367 -13.03 16.55 4.17
CA MET A 367 -13.39 16.54 5.58
C MET A 367 -14.07 15.22 6.01
N TRP A 368 -14.94 14.65 5.17
CA TRP A 368 -15.63 13.39 5.49
C TRP A 368 -14.68 12.18 5.43
N GLN A 369 -13.71 12.20 4.51
CA GLN A 369 -12.69 11.15 4.42
C GLN A 369 -11.76 11.18 5.64
N LEU A 370 -11.31 12.38 6.04
CA LEU A 370 -10.49 12.58 7.24
C LEU A 370 -11.25 12.16 8.52
N LEU A 371 -12.54 12.53 8.64
CA LEU A 371 -13.37 12.14 9.78
C LEU A 371 -13.56 10.61 9.87
N LEU A 372 -13.77 9.93 8.75
CA LEU A 372 -13.88 8.48 8.70
C LEU A 372 -12.59 7.79 9.18
N MET A 373 -11.43 8.30 8.75
CA MET A 373 -10.13 7.81 9.20
C MET A 373 -9.88 8.07 10.70
N ILE A 374 -10.29 9.22 11.24
CA ILE A 374 -10.19 9.49 12.69
C ILE A 374 -11.04 8.49 13.49
N ILE A 375 -12.30 8.26 13.10
CA ILE A 375 -13.21 7.33 13.79
C ILE A 375 -12.70 5.89 13.73
N LEU A 376 -12.30 5.42 12.53
CA LEU A 376 -11.84 4.05 12.35
C LEU A 376 -10.43 3.84 12.93
N GLY A 377 -9.56 4.84 12.90
CA GLY A 377 -8.23 4.80 13.51
C GLY A 377 -8.29 4.69 15.02
N PHE A 378 -9.12 5.51 15.68
CA PHE A 378 -9.36 5.41 17.12
C PHE A 378 -9.92 4.03 17.50
N THR A 379 -10.91 3.55 16.74
CA THR A 379 -11.53 2.22 16.96
C THR A 379 -10.51 1.09 16.76
N GLY A 380 -9.72 1.14 15.68
CA GLY A 380 -8.66 0.17 15.38
C GLY A 380 -7.57 0.13 16.45
N THR A 381 -7.14 1.29 16.95
CA THR A 381 -6.18 1.40 18.05
C THR A 381 -6.72 0.78 19.33
N LEU A 382 -7.97 1.08 19.73
CA LEU A 382 -8.61 0.46 20.90
C LEU A 382 -8.71 -1.06 20.75
N CYS A 383 -9.14 -1.55 19.58
CA CYS A 383 -9.25 -2.97 19.31
C CYS A 383 -7.88 -3.68 19.32
N PHE A 384 -6.82 -3.06 18.79
CA PHE A 384 -5.45 -3.56 18.92
C PHE A 384 -5.02 -3.67 20.39
N PHE A 385 -5.36 -2.69 21.22
CA PHE A 385 -5.02 -2.70 22.65
C PHE A 385 -5.73 -3.82 23.41
N VAL A 386 -7.00 -4.10 23.07
CA VAL A 386 -7.75 -5.25 23.63
C VAL A 386 -7.07 -6.56 23.26
N VAL A 387 -6.68 -6.74 21.99
CA VAL A 387 -6.03 -7.98 21.53
C VAL A 387 -4.66 -8.17 22.18
N GLU A 388 -3.81 -7.14 22.21
CA GLU A 388 -2.50 -7.20 22.87
C GLU A 388 -2.65 -7.47 24.39
N ARG A 389 -3.70 -6.95 25.05
CA ARG A 389 -4.00 -7.28 26.46
C ARG A 389 -4.44 -8.73 26.65
N MET A 390 -5.32 -9.25 25.78
CA MET A 390 -5.76 -10.65 25.82
C MET A 390 -4.59 -11.62 25.58
N GLN A 391 -3.72 -11.32 24.62
CA GLN A 391 -2.60 -12.19 24.24
C GLN A 391 -1.52 -12.26 25.33
N ASN A 392 -1.23 -11.17 26.04
CA ASN A 392 -0.29 -11.22 27.15
C ASN A 392 -0.88 -12.02 28.34
N PHE A 393 -2.17 -11.83 28.68
CA PHE A 393 -2.83 -12.60 29.75
C PHE A 393 -2.86 -14.12 29.48
N SER A 394 -2.94 -14.55 28.22
CA SER A 394 -2.82 -15.98 27.86
C SER A 394 -1.40 -16.54 27.94
N VAL A 395 -0.37 -15.70 27.95
CA VAL A 395 1.03 -16.13 28.17
C VAL A 395 1.33 -16.17 29.67
N ASP A 396 0.86 -15.17 30.43
CA ASP A 396 0.95 -15.16 31.90
C ASP A 396 0.29 -16.42 32.52
N LEU A 397 -0.74 -16.99 31.87
CA LEU A 397 -1.42 -18.24 32.22
C LEU A 397 -0.76 -19.53 31.71
N GLN A 398 0.36 -19.45 31.00
CA GLN A 398 1.17 -20.60 30.56
C GLN A 398 2.51 -20.70 31.29
N GLU A 399 2.89 -19.67 32.07
CA GLU A 399 4.07 -19.65 32.94
C GLU A 399 3.73 -19.96 34.42
N TYR A 400 2.48 -20.36 34.70
CA TYR A 400 1.92 -20.80 35.99
C TYR A 400 1.29 -22.19 35.91
#